data_AF-A0A946YIA4-F1
#
_entry.id   AF-A0A946YIA4-F1
#
_cell.length_a   1.000
_cell.length_b   1.000
_cell.length_c   1.000
_cell.angle_alpha   90.00
_cell.angle_beta   90.00
_cell.angle_gamma   90.00
#
_symmetry.space_group_name_H-M   'P 1'
#
loop_
_entity.id
_entity.type
_entity.pdbx_description
1 polymer ?
#
loop_
_entity_poly.entity_id
_entity_poly.type
_entity_poly.pdbx_seq_one_letter_code
_entity_poly.pdbx_strand_id
1 'polypeptide(L)'
;MNTIVTIIELVELAALITLVIYLIRLTRDNNELRDKLNKSELVDRNLDELNEFNGAMVSDPDIARIWQDGCDGYRLNDIDCSRFSLLASQYLSMMSNQKQRADSIEDWAQAEAATGRLIEALMSSPGLIAAWDTLAGKIASPELRAAVNQALTPPEPEESAAEEETTEAQAPAAVAEESAPAVAEESPSVEVVEPGPAVAESQDEVTTETVAKTGDLTETPATANNREQATDEAEPTSDRETQEDIRIAAATAAEKDTASKQADTSVAMVDDNADPAIVKAT
;
A
#
# COMPACT_ATOMS: atom_id res chain seq x y z
N MET A 1 -44.42 -12.72 -52.45
CA MET A 1 -43.25 -13.51 -52.03
C MET A 1 -42.14 -12.63 -51.49
N ASN A 2 -41.74 -11.55 -52.18
CA ASN A 2 -40.68 -10.63 -51.73
C ASN A 2 -40.91 -9.99 -50.35
N THR A 3 -42.13 -9.58 -50.00
CA THR A 3 -42.40 -8.91 -48.70
C THR A 3 -42.17 -9.81 -47.49
N ILE A 4 -42.42 -11.11 -47.59
CA ILE A 4 -42.25 -12.06 -46.48
C ILE A 4 -40.75 -12.28 -46.21
N VAL A 5 -39.94 -12.40 -47.27
CA VAL A 5 -38.48 -12.54 -47.16
C VAL A 5 -37.87 -11.30 -46.50
N THR A 6 -38.28 -10.09 -46.91
CA THR A 6 -37.80 -8.85 -46.30
C THR A 6 -38.17 -8.72 -44.82
N ILE A 7 -39.35 -9.20 -44.40
CA ILE A 7 -39.75 -9.19 -42.98
C ILE A 7 -38.88 -10.14 -42.16
N ILE A 8 -38.59 -11.33 -42.69
CA ILE A 8 -37.72 -12.31 -42.01
C ILE A 8 -36.31 -11.74 -41.85
N GLU A 9 -35.73 -11.19 -42.91
CA GLU A 9 -34.41 -10.53 -42.89
C GLU A 9 -34.35 -9.38 -41.86
N LEU A 10 -35.42 -8.59 -41.74
CA LEU A 10 -35.50 -7.51 -40.75
C LEU A 10 -35.57 -8.03 -39.31
N VAL A 11 -36.29 -9.12 -39.06
CA VAL A 11 -36.37 -9.75 -37.73
C VAL A 11 -35.01 -10.36 -37.35
N GLU A 12 -34.33 -11.02 -38.29
CA GLU A 12 -32.99 -11.56 -38.08
C GLU A 12 -31.97 -10.45 -37.78
N LEU A 13 -32.01 -9.35 -38.54
CA LEU A 13 -31.15 -8.20 -38.29
C LEU A 13 -31.42 -7.57 -36.92
N ALA A 14 -32.69 -7.43 -36.54
CA ALA A 14 -33.05 -6.90 -35.21
C ALA A 14 -32.57 -7.82 -34.07
N ALA A 15 -32.66 -9.14 -34.24
CA ALA A 15 -32.15 -10.11 -33.28
C ALA A 15 -30.62 -10.03 -33.16
N LEU A 16 -29.90 -9.91 -34.28
CA LEU A 16 -28.45 -9.74 -34.30
C LEU A 16 -28.01 -8.43 -33.62
N ILE A 17 -28.67 -7.30 -33.91
CA ILE A 17 -28.37 -6.02 -33.26
C ILE A 17 -28.59 -6.13 -31.75
N THR A 18 -29.69 -6.76 -31.33
CA THR A 18 -30.00 -6.96 -29.91
C THR A 18 -28.93 -7.83 -29.23
N LEU A 19 -28.48 -8.89 -29.89
CA LEU A 19 -27.40 -9.75 -29.42
C LEU A 19 -26.08 -8.98 -29.27
N VAL A 20 -25.71 -8.15 -30.25
CA VAL A 20 -24.51 -7.31 -30.19
C VAL A 20 -24.59 -6.32 -29.02
N ILE A 21 -25.72 -5.64 -28.84
CA ILE A 21 -25.93 -4.74 -27.71
C ILE A 21 -25.81 -5.50 -26.37
N TYR A 22 -26.37 -6.70 -26.30
CA TYR A 22 -26.27 -7.54 -25.11
C TYR A 22 -24.81 -7.93 -24.82
N LEU A 23 -24.04 -8.34 -25.83
CA LEU A 23 -22.62 -8.68 -25.67
C LEU A 23 -21.77 -7.48 -25.22
N ILE A 24 -22.04 -6.28 -25.76
CA ILE A 24 -21.37 -5.05 -25.33
C ILE A 24 -21.67 -4.76 -23.86
N ARG A 25 -22.94 -4.85 -23.45
CA ARG A 25 -23.33 -4.67 -22.03
C ARG A 25 -22.66 -5.70 -21.14
N LEU A 26 -22.71 -6.98 -21.52
CA LEU A 26 -22.09 -8.05 -20.74
C LEU A 26 -20.59 -7.85 -20.57
N THR A 27 -19.90 -7.40 -21.62
CA THR A 27 -18.45 -7.12 -21.57
C THR A 27 -18.16 -5.95 -20.64
N ARG A 28 -18.95 -4.88 -20.72
CA ARG A 28 -18.83 -3.71 -19.84
C ARG A 28 -19.06 -4.09 -18.38
N ASP A 29 -20.15 -4.81 -18.09
CA ASP A 29 -20.50 -5.22 -16.73
C ASP A 29 -19.46 -6.19 -16.16
N ASN A 30 -18.91 -7.09 -16.99
CA ASN A 30 -17.85 -8.01 -16.57
C ASN A 30 -16.55 -7.27 -16.23
N ASN A 31 -16.16 -6.30 -17.06
CA ASN A 31 -14.99 -5.46 -16.78
C ASN A 31 -15.19 -4.65 -15.49
N GLU A 32 -16.37 -4.04 -15.30
CA GLU A 32 -16.68 -3.30 -14.08
C GLU A 32 -16.63 -4.18 -12.82
N LEU A 33 -17.14 -5.42 -12.90
CA LEU A 33 -17.07 -6.37 -11.79
C LEU A 33 -15.65 -6.82 -11.49
N ARG A 34 -14.82 -7.04 -12.52
CA ARG A 34 -13.39 -7.37 -12.36
C ARG A 34 -12.64 -6.22 -11.70
N ASP A 35 -12.87 -4.99 -12.12
CA ASP A 35 -12.23 -3.81 -11.52
C ASP A 35 -12.63 -3.67 -10.05
N LYS A 36 -13.92 -3.83 -9.72
CA LYS A 36 -14.40 -3.82 -8.34
C LYS A 36 -13.80 -4.96 -7.50
N LEU A 37 -13.68 -6.15 -8.07
CA LEU A 37 -13.08 -7.30 -7.38
C LEU A 37 -11.61 -7.05 -7.08
N ASN A 38 -10.83 -6.57 -8.06
CA ASN A 38 -9.42 -6.26 -7.88
C ASN A 38 -9.20 -5.18 -6.81
N LYS A 39 -10.06 -4.15 -6.79
CA LYS A 39 -10.03 -3.10 -5.75
C LYS A 39 -10.37 -3.65 -4.38
N SER A 40 -11.40 -4.49 -4.26
CA SER A 40 -11.77 -5.13 -3.00
C SER A 40 -10.65 -6.02 -2.46
N GLU A 41 -10.10 -6.90 -3.32
CA GLU A 41 -8.99 -7.79 -2.95
C GLU A 41 -7.75 -7.01 -2.49
N LEU A 42 -7.48 -5.87 -3.13
CA LEU A 42 -6.39 -4.99 -2.72
C LEU A 42 -6.63 -4.40 -1.32
N VAL A 43 -7.84 -3.94 -1.03
CA VAL A 43 -8.20 -3.43 0.30
C VAL A 43 -8.05 -4.54 1.35
N ASP A 44 -8.56 -5.73 1.06
CA ASP A 44 -8.50 -6.87 1.98
C ASP A 44 -7.05 -7.27 2.27
N ARG A 45 -6.22 -7.42 1.23
CA ARG A 45 -4.79 -7.74 1.39
C ARG A 45 -4.04 -6.68 2.20
N ASN A 46 -4.35 -5.40 1.97
CA ASN A 46 -3.71 -4.30 2.70
C ASN A 46 -4.14 -4.29 4.19
N LEU A 47 -5.39 -4.65 4.48
CA LEU A 47 -5.87 -4.82 5.85
C LEU A 47 -5.24 -6.04 6.52
N ASP A 48 -5.09 -7.15 5.82
CA ASP A 48 -4.47 -8.36 6.34
C ASP A 48 -3.00 -8.14 6.72
N GLU A 49 -2.21 -7.50 5.85
CA GLU A 49 -0.80 -7.18 6.14
C GLU A 49 -0.66 -6.25 7.36
N LEU A 50 -1.54 -5.25 7.46
CA LEU A 50 -1.54 -4.33 8.60
C LEU A 50 -2.00 -5.04 9.89
N ASN A 51 -3.01 -5.91 9.80
CA ASN A 51 -3.49 -6.70 10.92
C ASN A 51 -2.45 -7.73 11.38
N GLU A 52 -1.67 -8.31 10.46
CA GLU A 52 -0.56 -9.20 10.79
C GLU A 52 0.54 -8.44 11.53
N PHE A 53 0.94 -7.27 11.02
CA PHE A 53 1.92 -6.41 11.68
C PHE A 53 1.45 -5.97 13.08
N ASN A 54 0.19 -5.51 13.19
CA ASN A 54 -0.41 -5.14 14.48
C ASN A 54 -0.57 -6.36 15.40
N GLY A 55 -0.92 -7.52 14.86
CA GLY A 55 -1.04 -8.77 15.60
C GLY A 55 0.29 -9.19 16.21
N ALA A 56 1.40 -9.01 15.49
CA ALA A 56 2.75 -9.24 16.02
C ALA A 56 3.06 -8.31 17.21
N MET A 57 2.68 -7.03 17.13
CA MET A 57 2.85 -6.09 18.24
C MET A 57 1.98 -6.43 19.45
N VAL A 58 0.72 -6.85 19.24
CA VAL A 58 -0.17 -7.24 20.35
C VAL A 58 0.30 -8.55 21.01
N SER A 59 0.87 -9.46 20.23
CA SER A 59 1.29 -10.78 20.71
C SER A 59 2.57 -10.72 21.54
N ASP A 60 3.47 -9.76 21.28
CA ASP A 60 4.74 -9.60 21.99
C ASP A 60 4.88 -8.17 22.55
N PRO A 61 4.72 -7.98 23.88
CA PRO A 61 4.86 -6.70 24.53
C PRO A 61 6.25 -6.05 24.37
N ASP A 62 7.32 -6.82 24.18
CA ASP A 62 8.66 -6.26 23.97
C ASP A 62 8.76 -5.65 22.56
N ILE A 63 8.18 -6.30 21.55
CA ILE A 63 8.09 -5.74 20.18
C ILE A 63 7.29 -4.45 20.19
N ALA A 64 6.12 -4.43 20.85
CA ALA A 64 5.31 -3.22 20.97
C ALA A 64 6.08 -2.08 21.66
N ARG A 65 6.80 -2.39 22.75
CA ARG A 65 7.63 -1.41 23.45
C ARG A 65 8.72 -0.86 22.56
N ILE A 66 9.47 -1.71 21.86
CA ILE A 66 10.56 -1.29 20.96
C ILE A 66 10.02 -0.44 19.81
N TRP A 67 8.87 -0.83 19.25
CA TRP A 67 8.20 -0.06 18.21
C TRP A 67 7.81 1.34 18.70
N GLN A 68 7.13 1.42 19.83
CA GLN A 68 6.70 2.68 20.41
C GLN A 68 7.89 3.57 20.79
N ASP A 69 8.85 3.02 21.55
CA ASP A 69 10.05 3.74 21.98
C ASP A 69 10.85 4.27 20.77
N GLY A 70 10.93 3.46 19.70
CA GLY A 70 11.59 3.83 18.46
C GLY A 70 10.83 4.91 17.67
N CYS A 71 9.51 4.79 17.53
CA CYS A 71 8.66 5.81 16.87
C CYS A 71 8.76 7.17 17.55
N ASP A 72 8.73 7.18 18.89
CA ASP A 72 8.85 8.39 19.73
C ASP A 72 10.26 8.99 19.70
N GLY A 73 11.25 8.28 19.13
CA GLY A 73 12.63 8.73 19.05
C GLY A 73 13.40 8.62 20.37
N TYR A 74 12.95 7.79 21.29
CA TYR A 74 13.69 7.50 22.51
C TYR A 74 15.00 6.76 22.21
N ARG A 75 15.96 6.88 23.12
CA ARG A 75 17.23 6.16 23.02
C ARG A 75 17.03 4.68 23.30
N LEU A 76 16.97 3.89 22.24
CA LEU A 76 17.02 2.43 22.29
C LEU A 76 18.45 1.95 22.59
N ASN A 77 18.56 0.76 23.19
CA ASN A 77 19.84 0.05 23.26
C ASN A 77 20.23 -0.47 21.85
N ASP A 78 21.48 -0.88 21.65
CA ASP A 78 21.97 -1.28 20.32
C ASP A 78 21.19 -2.46 19.70
N ILE A 79 20.72 -3.39 20.54
CA ILE A 79 19.95 -4.56 20.10
C ILE A 79 18.54 -4.12 19.68
N ASP A 80 17.88 -3.31 20.51
CA ASP A 80 16.55 -2.78 20.28
C ASP A 80 16.54 -1.82 19.09
N CYS A 81 17.60 -1.06 18.86
CA CYS A 81 17.79 -0.23 17.68
C CYS A 81 17.80 -1.07 16.40
N SER A 82 18.48 -2.22 16.42
CA SER A 82 18.51 -3.16 15.29
C SER A 82 17.13 -3.78 15.04
N ARG A 83 16.42 -4.14 16.11
CA ARG A 83 15.04 -4.67 16.04
C ARG A 83 14.07 -3.62 15.52
N PHE A 84 14.15 -2.39 16.00
CA PHE A 84 13.36 -1.27 15.51
C PHE A 84 13.60 -1.02 14.02
N SER A 85 14.86 -1.02 13.57
CA SER A 85 15.18 -0.85 12.15
C SER A 85 14.52 -1.91 11.27
N LEU A 86 14.48 -3.17 11.75
CA LEU A 86 13.78 -4.25 11.05
C LEU A 86 12.26 -4.01 10.99
N LEU A 87 11.64 -3.66 12.13
CA LEU A 87 10.21 -3.37 12.20
C LEU A 87 9.84 -2.17 11.32
N ALA A 88 10.63 -1.09 11.37
CA ALA A 88 10.43 0.11 10.56
C ALA A 88 10.58 -0.23 9.07
N SER A 89 11.55 -1.05 8.69
CA SER A 89 11.67 -1.53 7.32
C SER A 89 10.46 -2.33 6.86
N GLN A 90 9.91 -3.22 7.69
CA GLN A 90 8.72 -3.99 7.36
C GLN A 90 7.50 -3.07 7.19
N TYR A 91 7.26 -2.18 8.16
CA TYR A 91 6.14 -1.24 8.14
C TYR A 91 6.21 -0.29 6.94
N LEU A 92 7.36 0.36 6.70
CA LEU A 92 7.51 1.30 5.59
C LEU A 92 7.43 0.58 4.23
N SER A 93 7.92 -0.66 4.13
CA SER A 93 7.79 -1.46 2.91
C SER A 93 6.34 -1.82 2.65
N MET A 94 5.58 -2.22 3.68
CA MET A 94 4.14 -2.46 3.57
C MET A 94 3.43 -1.22 3.04
N MET A 95 3.64 -0.05 3.66
CA MET A 95 3.01 1.21 3.21
C MET A 95 3.40 1.59 1.78
N SER A 96 4.67 1.38 1.38
CA SER A 96 5.09 1.64 0.00
C SER A 96 4.44 0.66 -0.99
N ASN A 97 4.37 -0.62 -0.65
CA ASN A 97 3.73 -1.64 -1.48
C ASN A 97 2.24 -1.38 -1.66
N GLN A 98 1.55 -0.84 -0.65
CA GLN A 98 0.13 -0.45 -0.78
C GLN A 98 -0.07 0.57 -1.90
N LYS A 99 0.80 1.60 -1.98
CA LYS A 99 0.76 2.56 -3.10
C LYS A 99 1.07 1.88 -4.42
N GLN A 100 2.16 1.10 -4.51
CA GLN A 100 2.57 0.46 -5.76
C GLN A 100 1.48 -0.46 -6.33
N ARG A 101 0.78 -1.20 -5.46
CA ARG A 101 -0.34 -2.04 -5.86
C ARG A 101 -1.53 -1.22 -6.33
N ALA A 102 -1.87 -0.13 -5.65
CA ALA A 102 -2.93 0.78 -6.07
C ALA A 102 -2.62 1.42 -7.44
N ASP A 103 -1.37 1.85 -7.66
CA ASP A 103 -0.90 2.35 -8.96
C ASP A 103 -1.04 1.27 -10.05
N SER A 104 -0.72 0.01 -9.74
CA SER A 104 -0.75 -1.09 -10.72
C SER A 104 -2.16 -1.46 -11.22
N ILE A 105 -3.21 -1.10 -10.46
CA ILE A 105 -4.61 -1.26 -10.84
C ILE A 105 -5.26 0.07 -11.24
N GLU A 106 -4.46 1.12 -11.43
CA GLU A 106 -4.89 2.47 -11.80
C GLU A 106 -5.91 3.08 -10.81
N ASP A 107 -5.85 2.69 -9.53
CA ASP A 107 -6.65 3.28 -8.47
C ASP A 107 -5.91 4.45 -7.81
N TRP A 108 -5.95 5.59 -8.49
CA TRP A 108 -5.27 6.82 -8.07
C TRP A 108 -5.71 7.32 -6.69
N ALA A 109 -7.01 7.18 -6.37
CA ALA A 109 -7.54 7.61 -5.08
C ALA A 109 -6.95 6.77 -3.93
N GLN A 110 -6.82 5.46 -4.14
CA GLN A 110 -6.22 4.57 -3.15
C GLN A 110 -4.70 4.77 -3.06
N ALA A 111 -4.01 5.05 -4.17
CA ALA A 111 -2.59 5.37 -4.17
C ALA A 111 -2.29 6.68 -3.42
N GLU A 112 -3.13 7.69 -3.60
CA GLU A 112 -3.05 8.96 -2.88
C GLU A 112 -3.33 8.76 -1.39
N ALA A 113 -4.37 8.00 -1.04
CA ALA A 113 -4.67 7.67 0.35
C ALA A 113 -3.54 6.89 1.03
N ALA A 114 -2.90 5.93 0.35
CA ALA A 114 -1.75 5.21 0.87
C ALA A 114 -0.55 6.13 1.12
N THR A 115 -0.30 7.06 0.18
CA THR A 115 0.74 8.09 0.33
C THR A 115 0.45 9.01 1.51
N GLY A 116 -0.79 9.46 1.66
CA GLY A 116 -1.24 10.30 2.77
C GLY A 116 -1.05 9.64 4.14
N ARG A 117 -1.44 8.36 4.27
CA ARG A 117 -1.23 7.60 5.53
C ARG A 117 0.25 7.45 5.87
N LEU A 118 1.11 7.23 4.86
CA LEU A 118 2.56 7.16 5.08
C LEU A 118 3.09 8.51 5.58
N ILE A 119 2.69 9.61 4.94
CA ILE A 119 3.07 10.97 5.35
C ILE A 119 2.62 11.24 6.78
N GLU A 120 1.36 10.95 7.12
CA GLU A 120 0.82 11.12 8.46
C GLU A 120 1.61 10.32 9.50
N ALA A 121 1.92 9.05 9.19
CA ALA A 121 2.74 8.21 10.06
C ALA A 121 4.14 8.82 10.28
N LEU A 122 4.79 9.30 9.22
CA LEU A 122 6.12 9.93 9.32
C LEU A 122 6.07 11.24 10.10
N MET A 123 5.08 12.10 9.84
CA MET A 123 4.91 13.37 10.56
C MET A 123 4.64 13.17 12.06
N SER A 124 3.93 12.09 12.41
CA SER A 124 3.61 11.76 13.80
C SER A 124 4.78 11.14 14.58
N SER A 125 5.82 10.64 13.89
CA SER A 125 6.85 9.78 14.50
C SER A 125 8.26 10.20 14.07
N PRO A 126 8.99 10.99 14.89
CA PRO A 126 10.35 11.44 14.58
C PRO A 126 11.33 10.29 14.29
N GLY A 127 11.21 9.16 14.99
CA GLY A 127 12.07 8.00 14.74
C GLY A 127 11.81 7.31 13.40
N LEU A 128 10.56 7.36 12.91
CA LEU A 128 10.24 6.84 11.58
C LEU A 128 10.79 7.72 10.46
N ILE A 129 10.91 9.04 10.67
CA ILE A 129 11.57 9.94 9.70
C ILE A 129 13.03 9.52 9.52
N ALA A 130 13.76 9.29 10.62
CA ALA A 130 15.14 8.83 10.54
C ALA A 130 15.27 7.47 9.83
N ALA A 131 14.35 6.54 10.09
CA ALA A 131 14.31 5.26 9.38
C ALA A 131 14.00 5.45 7.88
N TRP A 132 13.04 6.32 7.56
CA TRP A 132 12.67 6.66 6.18
C TRP A 132 13.86 7.20 5.38
N ASP A 133 14.60 8.15 5.93
CA ASP A 133 15.77 8.75 5.24
C ASP A 133 16.81 7.68 4.83
N THR A 134 16.95 6.63 5.64
CA THR A 134 17.89 5.53 5.36
C THR A 134 17.33 4.49 4.39
N LEU A 135 16.02 4.26 4.40
CA LEU A 135 15.39 3.13 3.71
C LEU A 135 14.68 3.51 2.41
N ALA A 136 14.22 4.76 2.29
CA ALA A 136 13.38 5.23 1.20
C ALA A 136 13.97 4.91 -0.18
N GLY A 137 15.28 5.06 -0.36
CA GLY A 137 15.97 4.74 -1.62
C GLY A 137 15.91 3.28 -2.05
N LYS A 138 15.57 2.36 -1.14
CA LYS A 138 15.46 0.90 -1.40
C LYS A 138 14.02 0.44 -1.54
N ILE A 139 13.10 1.05 -0.81
CA ILE A 139 11.72 0.55 -0.66
C ILE A 139 10.70 1.38 -1.43
N ALA A 140 10.98 2.66 -1.70
CA ALA A 140 10.03 3.59 -2.27
C ALA A 140 10.39 4.01 -3.71
N SER A 141 9.36 4.18 -4.55
CA SER A 141 9.53 4.73 -5.89
C SER A 141 10.03 6.19 -5.83
N PRO A 142 10.70 6.69 -6.89
CA PRO A 142 11.13 8.09 -6.94
C PRO A 142 9.98 9.09 -6.73
N GLU A 143 8.80 8.79 -7.28
CA GLU A 143 7.59 9.61 -7.13
C GLU A 143 7.09 9.67 -5.70
N LEU A 144 7.02 8.51 -5.02
CA LEU A 144 6.62 8.45 -3.62
C LEU A 144 7.60 9.22 -2.73
N ARG A 145 8.90 9.11 -3.00
CA ARG A 145 9.92 9.89 -2.28
C ARG A 145 9.75 11.38 -2.50
N ALA A 146 9.48 11.82 -3.73
CA ALA A 146 9.23 13.23 -4.02
C ALA A 146 8.00 13.75 -3.27
N ALA A 147 6.89 13.01 -3.28
CA ALA A 147 5.66 13.37 -2.58
C ALA A 147 5.87 13.47 -1.05
N VAL A 148 6.54 12.49 -0.46
CA VAL A 148 6.85 12.48 0.98
C VAL A 148 7.78 13.64 1.34
N ASN A 149 8.86 13.85 0.58
CA ASN A 149 9.81 14.93 0.87
C ASN A 149 9.16 16.32 0.72
N GLN A 150 8.30 16.49 -0.27
CA GLN A 150 7.54 17.73 -0.44
C GLN A 150 6.61 17.98 0.76
N ALA A 151 5.95 16.95 1.28
CA ALA A 151 5.05 17.08 2.42
C ALA A 151 5.79 17.28 3.76
N LEU A 152 6.98 16.69 3.92
CA LEU A 152 7.79 16.82 5.14
C LEU A 152 8.61 18.12 5.18
N THR A 153 8.82 18.79 4.04
CA THR A 153 9.47 20.10 4.00
C THR A 153 8.41 21.16 4.28
N PRO A 154 8.50 21.92 5.39
CA PRO A 154 7.56 23.02 5.62
C PRO A 154 7.65 23.99 4.43
N PRO A 155 6.52 24.54 3.95
CA PRO A 155 6.56 25.55 2.90
C PRO A 155 7.48 26.67 3.39
N GLU A 156 8.52 27.00 2.60
CA GLU A 156 9.28 28.22 2.86
C GLU A 156 8.25 29.34 3.01
N PRO A 157 8.32 30.14 4.10
CA PRO A 157 7.48 31.31 4.17
C PRO A 157 7.82 32.10 2.90
N GLU A 158 6.84 32.25 2.01
CA GLU A 158 6.93 33.23 0.95
C GLU A 158 7.33 34.51 1.66
N GLU A 159 8.56 34.96 1.39
CA GLU A 159 9.04 36.28 1.73
C GLU A 159 8.12 37.21 0.95
N SER A 160 6.95 37.46 1.54
CA SER A 160 5.97 38.43 1.13
C SER A 160 6.79 39.68 0.93
N ALA A 161 6.91 40.07 -0.33
CA ALA A 161 7.50 41.32 -0.76
C ALA A 161 6.87 42.45 0.05
N ALA A 162 7.46 42.74 1.21
CA ALA A 162 7.41 44.02 1.86
C ALA A 162 8.40 44.89 1.08
N GLU A 163 8.09 45.14 -0.20
CA GLU A 163 8.58 46.34 -0.85
C GLU A 163 7.93 47.50 -0.12
N GLU A 164 8.76 48.17 0.66
CA GLU A 164 8.54 49.50 1.18
C GLU A 164 8.07 50.42 0.05
N GLU A 165 6.80 50.80 0.04
CA GLU A 165 6.36 52.03 -0.60
C GLU A 165 5.88 53.01 0.48
N THR A 166 6.83 53.82 0.96
CA THR A 166 6.55 55.01 1.76
C THR A 166 6.14 56.18 0.86
N THR A 167 5.18 56.97 1.37
CA THR A 167 4.74 58.34 1.01
C THR A 167 3.76 58.43 -0.19
N GLU A 168 2.60 59.11 -0.14
CA GLU A 168 2.23 60.34 0.57
C GLU A 168 0.70 60.55 0.65
N ALA A 169 0.28 61.24 1.70
CA ALA A 169 -1.05 61.66 2.16
C ALA A 169 -2.21 61.89 1.16
N GLN A 170 -3.38 61.33 1.49
CA GLN A 170 -4.64 62.10 1.52
C GLN A 170 -5.69 61.44 2.46
N ALA A 171 -6.23 62.24 3.39
CA ALA A 171 -7.34 61.90 4.29
C ALA A 171 -8.62 62.66 3.88
N PRO A 172 -9.76 62.53 4.56
CA PRO A 172 -10.59 61.33 4.72
C PRO A 172 -12.09 61.60 4.38
N ALA A 173 -12.86 60.56 4.08
CA ALA A 173 -14.34 60.54 4.15
C ALA A 173 -14.79 59.08 4.02
N ALA A 174 -15.89 58.56 4.57
CA ALA A 174 -16.79 58.91 5.65
C ALA A 174 -17.66 57.64 5.83
N VAL A 175 -17.88 57.23 7.09
CA VAL A 175 -19.10 56.63 7.68
C VAL A 175 -19.88 55.53 6.92
N ALA A 176 -19.93 54.33 7.52
CA ALA A 176 -21.11 53.45 7.73
C ALA A 176 -20.57 52.12 8.31
N GLU A 177 -20.58 51.81 9.60
CA GLU A 177 -21.74 51.47 10.44
C GLU A 177 -22.80 50.67 9.66
N GLU A 178 -22.82 49.34 9.79
CA GLU A 178 -24.03 48.54 10.04
C GLU A 178 -23.73 47.04 10.27
N SER A 179 -24.01 46.60 11.50
CA SER A 179 -24.62 45.32 11.92
C SER A 179 -24.00 43.96 11.59
N ALA A 180 -23.64 43.29 12.70
CA ALA A 180 -23.84 41.86 12.92
C ALA A 180 -25.33 41.46 12.79
N PRO A 181 -25.64 40.16 12.66
CA PRO A 181 -26.21 39.53 13.85
C PRO A 181 -25.69 38.11 14.14
N ALA A 182 -25.68 37.82 15.44
CA ALA A 182 -25.66 36.50 16.06
C ALA A 182 -27.01 35.77 15.88
N VAL A 183 -27.11 34.58 16.52
CA VAL A 183 -28.27 33.64 16.68
C VAL A 183 -28.17 32.47 15.69
N ALA A 184 -28.27 31.19 16.04
CA ALA A 184 -28.65 30.42 17.24
C ALA A 184 -27.91 29.05 17.14
N GLU A 185 -27.34 28.49 18.21
CA GLU A 185 -27.99 27.56 19.14
C GLU A 185 -28.98 26.57 18.50
N GLU A 186 -28.52 25.35 18.23
CA GLU A 186 -29.35 24.16 18.49
C GLU A 186 -28.46 22.94 18.80
N SER A 187 -28.53 22.49 20.05
CA SER A 187 -28.02 21.20 20.51
C SER A 187 -29.14 20.16 20.45
N PRO A 188 -28.88 18.93 19.99
CA PRO A 188 -29.60 17.75 20.48
C PRO A 188 -28.67 16.97 21.42
N SER A 189 -28.87 17.07 22.73
CA SER A 189 -29.77 16.22 23.53
C SER A 189 -29.48 14.73 23.38
N VAL A 190 -28.60 14.30 24.29
CA VAL A 190 -28.40 12.97 24.87
C VAL A 190 -29.69 12.15 24.96
N GLU A 191 -29.72 10.97 24.34
CA GLU A 191 -30.64 9.89 24.67
C GLU A 191 -29.88 8.90 25.59
N VAL A 192 -30.15 9.02 26.89
CA VAL A 192 -29.73 8.06 27.90
C VAL A 192 -30.60 6.81 27.76
N VAL A 193 -30.03 5.73 27.26
CA VAL A 193 -30.65 4.40 27.32
C VAL A 193 -30.43 3.84 28.73
N GLU A 194 -31.52 3.69 29.48
CA GLU A 194 -31.56 2.97 30.77
C GLU A 194 -31.10 1.51 30.61
N PRO A 195 -30.23 0.99 31.49
CA PRO A 195 -30.03 -0.44 31.63
C PRO A 195 -31.18 -1.07 32.43
N GLY A 196 -31.97 -1.91 31.75
CA GLY A 196 -32.96 -2.79 32.37
C GLY A 196 -32.33 -3.94 33.19
N PRO A 197 -33.12 -4.60 34.05
CA PRO A 197 -32.69 -5.08 35.35
C PRO A 197 -32.02 -6.46 35.35
N ALA A 198 -31.19 -6.63 36.39
CA ALA A 198 -30.59 -7.87 36.86
C ALA A 198 -31.59 -9.03 36.93
N VAL A 199 -31.24 -10.13 36.26
CA VAL A 199 -31.79 -11.45 36.55
C VAL A 199 -30.88 -12.12 37.58
N ALA A 200 -31.48 -12.34 38.75
CA ALA A 200 -30.94 -13.14 39.83
C ALA A 200 -31.04 -14.64 39.49
N GLU A 201 -30.26 -15.42 40.25
CA GLU A 201 -30.40 -16.86 40.50
C GLU A 201 -30.10 -17.82 39.34
N SER A 202 -28.97 -18.50 39.45
CA SER A 202 -28.98 -19.93 39.77
C SER A 202 -27.64 -20.32 40.38
N GLN A 203 -27.67 -20.58 41.69
CA GLN A 203 -26.67 -21.37 42.38
C GLN A 203 -26.85 -22.81 41.90
N ASP A 204 -25.80 -23.43 41.36
CA ASP A 204 -25.72 -24.89 41.40
C ASP A 204 -24.37 -25.29 41.98
N GLU A 205 -24.53 -25.99 43.08
CA GLU A 205 -23.59 -26.61 43.98
C GLU A 205 -22.99 -27.83 43.30
N VAL A 206 -21.69 -27.83 42.99
CA VAL A 206 -20.97 -29.08 42.72
C VAL A 206 -19.70 -29.14 43.53
N THR A 207 -19.75 -30.10 44.45
CA THR A 207 -18.78 -30.57 45.42
C THR A 207 -17.38 -30.81 44.87
N THR A 208 -16.40 -30.34 45.64
CA THR A 208 -15.01 -30.77 45.64
C THR A 208 -14.89 -32.25 46.00
N GLU A 209 -14.32 -33.07 45.12
CA GLU A 209 -13.70 -34.33 45.50
C GLU A 209 -12.21 -34.30 45.17
N THR A 210 -11.42 -34.32 46.23
CA THR A 210 -9.97 -34.47 46.22
C THR A 210 -9.64 -35.95 46.22
N VAL A 211 -8.97 -36.44 45.17
CA VAL A 211 -8.19 -37.69 45.25
C VAL A 211 -6.81 -37.45 44.69
N ALA A 212 -5.83 -37.44 45.59
CA ALA A 212 -4.43 -37.56 45.28
C ALA A 212 -4.13 -38.99 44.80
N LYS A 213 -3.40 -39.13 43.68
CA LYS A 213 -2.50 -40.27 43.50
C LYS A 213 -1.30 -39.93 42.63
N THR A 214 -0.15 -40.04 43.28
CA THR A 214 1.22 -40.08 42.81
C THR A 214 1.45 -41.07 41.67
N GLY A 215 2.28 -40.70 40.69
CA GLY A 215 2.73 -41.59 39.63
C GLY A 215 3.61 -40.89 38.59
N ASP A 216 4.88 -40.73 38.96
CA ASP A 216 6.03 -40.50 38.08
C ASP A 216 6.06 -41.51 36.91
N LEU A 217 6.39 -41.06 35.69
CA LEU A 217 7.15 -41.78 34.65
C LEU A 217 7.13 -41.02 33.30
N THR A 218 8.33 -40.57 32.96
CA THR A 218 8.97 -40.35 31.65
C THR A 218 8.37 -41.00 30.38
N GLU A 219 8.70 -40.37 29.24
CA GLU A 219 8.79 -40.88 27.85
C GLU A 219 7.71 -40.43 26.83
N THR A 220 7.99 -39.33 26.11
CA THR A 220 7.86 -39.27 24.63
C THR A 220 9.16 -39.84 24.02
N PRO A 221 9.26 -40.32 22.76
CA PRO A 221 8.34 -40.12 21.62
C PRO A 221 8.07 -41.36 20.74
N ALA A 222 7.00 -41.35 19.94
CA ALA A 222 6.94 -42.16 18.72
C ALA A 222 5.97 -41.56 17.69
N THR A 223 6.57 -41.10 16.60
CA THR A 223 5.99 -40.88 15.28
C THR A 223 5.24 -42.12 14.79
N ALA A 224 3.99 -41.97 14.39
CA ALA A 224 3.28 -42.98 13.61
C ALA A 224 2.61 -42.31 12.41
N ASN A 225 3.20 -42.56 11.24
CA ASN A 225 2.62 -42.39 9.92
C ASN A 225 1.21 -43.00 9.88
N ASN A 226 0.24 -42.27 9.32
CA ASN A 226 -0.84 -42.92 8.60
C ASN A 226 -1.02 -42.27 7.24
N ARG A 227 -0.70 -43.11 6.25
CA ARG A 227 -0.74 -42.93 4.81
C ARG A 227 -1.99 -43.67 4.36
N GLU A 228 -3.07 -42.96 4.06
CA GLU A 228 -4.15 -43.50 3.23
C GLU A 228 -3.95 -42.97 1.81
N GLN A 229 -3.57 -43.91 0.94
CA GLN A 229 -3.57 -43.77 -0.50
C GLN A 229 -5.02 -43.86 -0.99
N ALA A 230 -5.48 -42.83 -1.69
CA ALA A 230 -6.51 -42.98 -2.71
C ALA A 230 -5.88 -42.52 -4.03
N THR A 231 -5.44 -43.51 -4.81
CA THR A 231 -5.16 -43.38 -6.24
C THR A 231 -6.49 -43.36 -6.98
N ASP A 232 -6.75 -42.30 -7.74
CA ASP A 232 -7.53 -42.45 -8.97
C ASP A 232 -6.96 -41.52 -10.04
N GLU A 233 -6.82 -42.09 -11.23
CA GLU A 233 -6.06 -41.63 -12.38
C GLU A 233 -6.84 -40.58 -13.18
N ALA A 234 -6.18 -39.49 -13.57
CA ALA A 234 -6.48 -38.75 -14.80
C ALA A 234 -5.33 -37.77 -15.11
N GLU A 235 -4.43 -38.15 -16.01
CA GLU A 235 -3.55 -37.21 -16.74
C GLU A 235 -4.39 -36.38 -17.73
N PRO A 236 -3.98 -35.13 -18.02
CA PRO A 236 -3.14 -34.96 -19.21
C PRO A 236 -1.95 -34.02 -18.99
N THR A 237 -0.75 -34.56 -19.20
CA THR A 237 0.49 -33.83 -19.46
C THR A 237 0.55 -33.44 -20.94
N SER A 238 0.35 -32.16 -21.30
CA SER A 238 0.73 -31.68 -22.64
C SER A 238 0.87 -30.15 -22.82
N ASP A 239 1.04 -29.34 -21.77
CA ASP A 239 1.17 -27.88 -21.96
C ASP A 239 2.36 -27.23 -21.23
N ARG A 240 3.17 -27.99 -20.49
CA ARG A 240 4.23 -27.41 -19.65
C ARG A 240 5.58 -27.27 -20.37
N GLU A 241 5.92 -28.17 -21.30
CA GLU A 241 7.17 -28.05 -22.07
C GLU A 241 7.13 -26.90 -23.08
N THR A 242 5.97 -26.60 -23.66
CA THR A 242 5.86 -25.52 -24.67
C THR A 242 5.97 -24.13 -24.05
N GLN A 243 5.63 -23.97 -22.77
CA GLN A 243 5.70 -22.67 -22.09
C GLN A 243 7.13 -22.31 -21.63
N GLU A 244 7.98 -23.31 -21.41
CA GLU A 244 9.37 -23.11 -21.01
C GLU A 244 10.26 -22.78 -22.22
N ASP A 245 10.01 -23.43 -23.37
CA ASP A 245 10.70 -23.12 -24.64
C ASP A 245 10.41 -21.68 -25.14
N ILE A 246 9.19 -21.17 -24.92
CA ILE A 246 8.84 -19.78 -25.26
C ILE A 246 9.57 -18.77 -24.36
N ARG A 247 9.76 -19.07 -23.07
CA ARG A 247 10.50 -18.19 -22.15
C ARG A 247 11.98 -18.10 -22.49
N ILE A 248 12.59 -19.23 -22.89
CA ILE A 248 14.00 -19.24 -23.30
C ILE A 248 14.17 -18.43 -24.59
N ALA A 249 13.29 -18.58 -25.59
CA ALA A 249 13.38 -17.81 -26.84
C ALA A 249 13.19 -16.28 -26.65
N ALA A 250 12.35 -15.85 -25.70
CA ALA A 250 12.14 -14.43 -25.40
C ALA A 250 13.35 -13.79 -24.69
N ALA A 251 14.05 -14.54 -23.84
CA ALA A 251 15.26 -14.07 -23.17
C ALA A 251 16.44 -13.86 -24.15
N THR A 252 16.61 -14.76 -25.14
CA THR A 252 17.70 -14.65 -26.13
C THR A 252 17.48 -13.52 -27.14
N ALA A 253 16.24 -13.10 -27.39
CA ALA A 253 15.94 -11.96 -28.25
C ALA A 253 16.27 -10.61 -27.56
N ALA A 254 16.08 -10.52 -26.24
CA ALA A 254 16.35 -9.30 -25.47
C ALA A 254 17.85 -9.00 -25.29
N GLU A 255 18.71 -10.02 -25.17
CA GLU A 255 20.17 -9.85 -25.09
C GLU A 255 20.79 -9.38 -26.42
N LYS A 256 20.19 -9.73 -27.56
CA LYS A 256 20.72 -9.35 -28.87
C LYS A 256 20.50 -7.87 -29.20
N ASP A 257 19.44 -7.28 -28.64
CA ASP A 257 19.10 -5.86 -28.87
C ASP A 257 19.88 -4.91 -27.95
N THR A 258 20.31 -5.38 -26.76
CA THR A 258 21.19 -4.63 -25.86
C THR A 258 22.65 -4.63 -26.32
N ALA A 259 23.14 -5.73 -26.89
CA ALA A 259 24.48 -5.79 -27.49
C ALA A 259 24.62 -4.88 -28.72
N SER A 260 23.55 -4.69 -29.51
CA SER A 260 23.58 -3.80 -30.68
C SER A 260 23.65 -2.32 -30.30
N LYS A 261 23.10 -1.91 -29.15
CA LYS A 261 23.14 -0.50 -28.70
C LYS A 261 24.45 -0.08 -28.04
N GLN A 262 25.21 -1.02 -27.45
CA GLN A 262 26.53 -0.71 -26.89
C GLN A 262 27.63 -0.58 -27.95
N ALA A 263 27.48 -1.20 -29.13
CA ALA A 263 28.45 -1.08 -30.21
C ALA A 263 28.48 0.31 -30.86
N ASP A 264 27.34 1.02 -30.91
CA ASP A 264 27.25 2.36 -31.55
C ASP A 264 27.72 3.52 -30.65
N THR A 265 27.94 3.28 -29.35
CA THR A 265 28.33 4.35 -28.41
C THR A 265 29.86 4.44 -28.21
N SER A 266 30.64 3.49 -28.73
CA SER A 266 32.10 3.41 -28.48
C SER A 266 33.01 4.05 -29.54
N VAL A 267 32.49 4.80 -30.51
CA VAL A 267 33.29 5.39 -31.62
C VAL A 267 33.54 6.90 -31.49
N ALA A 268 33.21 7.53 -30.36
CA ALA A 268 33.31 8.98 -30.22
C ALA A 268 34.16 9.46 -29.03
N MET A 269 35.39 8.95 -28.83
CA MET A 269 36.45 9.66 -28.08
C MET A 269 37.84 9.23 -28.55
N VAL A 270 38.38 9.95 -29.54
CA VAL A 270 39.78 9.88 -29.98
C VAL A 270 40.34 11.30 -30.02
N ASP A 271 41.48 11.44 -29.32
CA ASP A 271 42.53 12.46 -29.39
C ASP A 271 42.23 13.93 -29.04
N ASP A 272 42.68 14.33 -27.84
CA ASP A 272 43.62 15.47 -27.74
C ASP A 272 44.40 15.40 -26.41
N ASN A 273 45.53 14.68 -26.42
CA ASN A 273 46.49 14.69 -25.31
C ASN A 273 47.87 15.06 -25.86
N ALA A 274 48.15 16.36 -25.91
CA ALA A 274 49.46 16.91 -26.16
C ALA A 274 50.06 17.44 -24.85
N ASP A 275 50.89 16.62 -24.21
CA ASP A 275 52.01 17.04 -23.38
C ASP A 275 53.28 16.71 -24.19
N PRO A 276 54.30 17.58 -24.26
CA PRO A 276 55.32 17.53 -23.21
C PRO A 276 56.03 18.87 -22.94
N ALA A 277 56.49 19.09 -21.71
CA ALA A 277 57.95 19.16 -21.46
C ALA A 277 58.32 19.47 -20.00
N ILE A 278 58.96 18.46 -19.42
CA ILE A 278 59.92 18.52 -18.33
C ILE A 278 61.05 19.50 -18.65
N VAL A 279 61.36 20.42 -17.72
CA VAL A 279 62.73 20.89 -17.48
C VAL A 279 62.97 21.01 -15.97
N LYS A 280 63.79 20.10 -15.44
CA LYS A 280 64.58 20.29 -14.22
C LYS A 280 65.79 21.17 -14.56
N ALA A 281 66.14 22.13 -13.70
CA ALA A 281 67.51 22.32 -13.19
C ALA A 281 67.61 23.47 -12.18
N THR A 282 68.38 23.19 -11.12
CA THR A 282 69.00 24.08 -10.10
C THR A 282 68.13 24.79 -9.09
#